data_AF-A0A9E7B218-F1
#
_entry.id   AF-A0A9E7B218-F1
#
_cell.length_a   1.000
_cell.length_b   1.000
_cell.length_c   1.000
_cell.angle_alpha   90.00
_cell.angle_beta   90.00
_cell.angle_gamma   90.00
#
_symmetry.space_group_name_H-M   'P 1'
#
loop_
_entity.id
_entity.type
_entity.pdbx_description
1 polymer ?
#
loop_
_entity_poly.entity_id
_entity_poly.type
_entity_poly.pdbx_seq_one_letter_code
_entity_poly.pdbx_strand_id
1 'polypeptide(L)' 'MQAIETIEVESSKVACDGGKGPLGHPRVYLNMGDKGRVECPYCGREYVLKAGAKADGGH' A
#
# COMPACT_ATOMS: atom_id res chain seq x y z
N MET A 1 -17.10 -8.62 -9.51
CA MET A 1 -16.39 -7.53 -8.82
C MET A 1 -15.43 -8.17 -7.82
N GLN A 2 -14.11 -8.01 -7.98
CA GLN A 2 -13.16 -8.46 -6.97
C GLN A 2 -13.09 -7.40 -5.87
N ALA A 3 -13.37 -7.81 -4.64
CA ALA A 3 -13.24 -6.96 -3.48
C ALA A 3 -11.76 -6.60 -3.32
N ILE A 4 -11.41 -5.36 -3.63
CA ILE A 4 -10.10 -4.83 -3.31
C ILE A 4 -9.95 -4.89 -1.78
N GLU A 5 -8.92 -5.57 -1.29
CA GLU A 5 -8.62 -5.55 0.14
C GLU A 5 -7.93 -4.21 0.45
N THR A 6 -8.65 -3.30 1.12
CA THR A 6 -8.11 -2.03 1.56
C THR A 6 -7.37 -2.20 2.90
N ILE A 7 -6.09 -1.82 2.95
CA ILE A 7 -5.21 -1.91 4.11
C ILE A 7 -4.83 -0.50 4.55
N GLU A 8 -5.21 -0.14 5.77
CA GLU A 8 -4.83 1.14 6.36
C GLU A 8 -3.41 1.10 6.92
N VAL A 9 -2.58 2.05 6.51
CA VAL A 9 -1.18 2.18 6.96
C VAL A 9 -0.91 3.53 7.58
N GLU A 10 0.14 3.59 8.38
CA GLU A 10 0.58 4.79 9.09
C GLU A 10 1.68 5.57 8.36
N SER A 11 2.07 5.15 7.15
CA SER A 11 3.16 5.74 6.38
C SER A 11 2.84 5.78 4.89
N SER A 12 3.26 6.85 4.19
CA SER A 12 3.07 6.98 2.74
C SER A 12 3.88 5.96 1.94
N LYS A 13 4.89 5.33 2.56
CA LYS A 13 5.74 4.30 1.96
C LYS A 13 5.37 2.96 2.60
N VAL A 14 4.86 2.03 1.80
CA VAL A 14 4.48 0.68 2.25
C VAL A 14 5.28 -0.37 1.50
N ALA A 15 5.73 -1.40 2.20
CA ALA A 15 6.31 -2.58 1.60
C ALA A 15 5.22 -3.64 1.45
N CYS A 16 4.94 -4.05 0.22
CA CYS A 16 4.04 -5.16 -0.06
C CYS A 16 4.89 -6.40 -0.38
N ASP A 17 4.73 -7.47 0.38
CA ASP A 17 5.44 -8.75 0.19
C ASP A 17 4.53 -9.86 -0.36
N GLY A 18 3.44 -9.48 -1.04
CA GLY A 18 2.56 -10.43 -1.71
C GLY A 18 1.57 -11.16 -0.80
N GLY A 19 1.73 -11.07 0.52
CA GLY A 19 1.03 -11.96 1.45
C GLY A 19 1.50 -13.40 1.31
N LYS A 20 1.44 -14.16 2.39
CA LYS A 20 2.11 -15.46 2.57
C LYS A 20 1.42 -16.63 1.81
N GLY A 21 1.05 -16.41 0.56
CA GLY A 21 0.39 -17.38 -0.31
C GLY A 21 1.22 -17.72 -1.56
N PRO A 22 0.87 -18.80 -2.28
CA PRO A 22 1.58 -19.25 -3.48
C PRO A 22 1.48 -18.29 -4.68
N LEU A 23 0.60 -17.29 -4.62
CA LEU A 23 0.46 -16.20 -5.59
C LEU A 23 1.11 -14.88 -5.10
N GLY A 24 1.87 -14.93 -4.00
CA GLY A 24 2.58 -13.76 -3.48
C GLY A 24 3.73 -13.34 -4.40
N HIS A 25 3.90 -12.03 -4.59
CA HIS A 25 5.01 -11.44 -5.34
C HIS A 25 6.19 -11.08 -4.42
N PRO A 26 7.41 -10.85 -4.97
CA PRO A 26 8.56 -10.39 -4.20
C PRO A 26 8.27 -9.07 -3.48
N ARG A 27 8.97 -8.78 -2.37
CA ARG A 27 8.83 -7.49 -1.67
C ARG A 27 9.04 -6.32 -2.62
N VAL A 28 8.00 -5.50 -2.80
CA VAL A 28 8.05 -4.23 -3.52
C VAL A 28 7.71 -3.08 -2.59
N TYR A 29 8.23 -1.90 -2.89
CA TYR A 29 7.95 -0.68 -2.14
C TYR A 29 7.00 0.19 -2.97
N LEU A 30 5.85 0.49 -2.39
CA LEU A 30 4.83 1.35 -2.99
C LEU A 30 4.86 2.70 -2.25
N ASN A 31 4.80 3.78 -3.01
CA ASN A 31 4.76 5.14 -2.46
C ASN A 31 3.42 5.80 -2.85
N MET A 32 2.68 6.25 -1.84
CA MET A 32 1.37 6.89 -1.98
C MET A 32 1.47 8.36 -2.40
N GLY A 33 2.64 8.98 -2.22
CA GLY A 33 2.83 10.43 -2.40
C GLY A 33 1.79 11.24 -1.63
N ASP A 34 1.37 12.35 -2.22
CA ASP A 34 0.34 13.25 -1.67
C ASP A 34 -1.10 12.71 -1.77
N LYS A 35 -1.31 11.63 -2.54
CA LYS A 35 -2.67 11.05 -2.72
C LYS A 35 -3.15 10.32 -1.48
N GLY A 36 -2.24 9.89 -0.60
CA GLY A 36 -2.59 9.13 0.60
C GLY A 36 -3.11 7.72 0.32
N ARG A 37 -3.02 7.22 -0.93
CA ARG A 37 -3.39 5.85 -1.28
C ARG A 37 -2.60 5.31 -2.47
N VAL A 38 -2.38 4.01 -2.51
CA VAL A 38 -1.70 3.31 -3.62
C VAL A 38 -2.22 1.88 -3.76
N GLU A 39 -2.39 1.41 -4.99
CA GLU A 39 -2.78 0.03 -5.27
C GLU A 39 -1.55 -0.82 -5.60
N CYS A 40 -1.48 -2.04 -5.07
CA CYS A 40 -0.48 -3.00 -5.46
C CYS A 40 -0.88 -3.70 -6.77
N PRO A 41 -0.12 -3.56 -7.87
CA PRO A 41 -0.47 -4.14 -9.18
C PRO A 41 -0.40 -5.67 -9.21
N TYR A 42 0.15 -6.30 -8.17
CA TYR A 42 0.31 -7.74 -8.08
C TYR A 42 -0.81 -8.38 -7.24
N CYS A 43 -1.05 -7.85 -6.03
CA CYS A 43 -2.07 -8.39 -5.12
C CYS A 43 -3.47 -7.82 -5.37
N GLY A 44 -3.58 -6.67 -6.04
CA GLY A 44 -4.84 -5.90 -6.12
C GLY A 44 -5.29 -5.31 -4.77
N ARG A 45 -4.37 -5.17 -3.82
CA ARG A 45 -4.63 -4.57 -2.49
C ARG A 45 -4.48 -3.06 -2.58
N GLU A 46 -5.43 -2.33 -2.01
CA GLU A 46 -5.35 -0.87 -1.89
C GLU A 46 -4.75 -0.53 -0.52
N TYR A 47 -3.67 0.23 -0.49
CA TYR A 47 -3.11 0.75 0.75
C TYR A 47 -3.50 2.20 0.92
N VAL A 48 -4.05 2.55 2.09
CA VAL A 48 -4.56 3.89 2.39
C VAL A 48 -3.90 4.43 3.66
N LEU A 49 -3.44 5.66 3.62
CA LEU A 49 -2.90 6.37 4.78
C LEU A 49 -4.00 6.68 5.78
N LYS A 50 -3.79 6.28 7.04
CA LYS A 50 -4.69 6.63 8.16
C LYS A 50 -4.78 8.15 8.32
N ALA A 51 -5.95 8.63 8.72
CA ALA A 51 -6.15 10.03 9.05
C ALA A 51 -5.21 10.44 10.20
N GLY A 52 -4.21 11.28 9.89
CA GLY A 52 -3.16 11.72 10.84
C GLY A 52 -1.79 11.07 10.66
N ALA A 53 -1.67 10.10 9.75
CA ALA A 53 -0.39 9.52 9.38
C ALA A 53 0.44 10.51 8.54
N LYS A 54 1.74 10.58 8.83
CA LYS A 54 2.62 11.56 8.20
C LYS A 54 2.96 11.07 6.79
N ALA A 55 2.37 11.70 5.77
CA ALA A 55 2.92 11.61 4.42
C ALA A 55 4.27 12.30 4.47
N ASP A 56 5.35 11.52 4.45
CA ASP A 56 6.74 11.99 4.47
C ASP A 56 7.04 12.74 3.16
N GLY A 57 6.50 13.96 3.06
CA GLY A 57 6.82 14.98 2.07
C GLY A 57 7.89 15.88 2.66
N GLY A 58 9.13 15.38 2.69
CA GLY A 58 10.31 16.17 3.03
C GLY A 58 10.67 17.09 1.86
N HIS A 59 10.66 18.39 2.14
CA HIS A 59 11.00 19.56 1.32
C HIS A 59 12.34 19.43 0.57
#